data_AF-A0A9R1IAX9-F1
#
_entry.id   AF-A0A9R1IAX9-F1
#
_cell.length_a   1.000
_cell.length_b   1.000
_cell.length_c   1.000
_cell.angle_alpha   90.00
_cell.angle_beta   90.00
_cell.angle_gamma   90.00
#
_symmetry.space_group_name_H-M   'P 1'
#
loop_
_entity.id
_entity.type
_entity.pdbx_description
1 polymer ?
#
loop_
_entity_poly.entity_id
_entity_poly.type
_entity_poly.pdbx_seq_one_letter_code
_entity_poly.pdbx_strand_id
1 'polypeptide(L)'
;MAGGRSHAPRRAAFAALVTLLFLACVFFFLSATTITTAVPNSPAWRLAAVRRHAEDHAAVLAAYAAHARRLSSDSASQTESFLSTSSRLSALSSRLSVSTVALLEKEARGHVKRARALAAGAKEAFDTQSKILKLSDTVFAVGQQLLRARRDGQLNSRIAAVSTPKSLHCLAMRLMESLLANASAVPDADPAIPPPELTDPSLYHYAIFSDNILAVSVVVASAARAATEPSRHVFHVVTAPMYLPAFRVWFARRPPPLGAHVQLLAASDFPFLNASYSPVLRQIEAGNRDVALRELDYLRFYLPEMFPALQRVVLLEDDVVVQRDLAELWRVDLGGQVNGALDTCFGGFRRYGKYLNFSEAAVRERFSPSACAWSYGVNVFDLQAWRRDQCTDQFHQLMDMNENGTLWDAASVLPAGLMTFYGNTRPLDRWWHVMGLGYNPHVRPEDIRGAAVIHFNGNLKPWLDVAFNQYKHLWTKYVDTDMEFLTLCNFGL
;
A
#
# COMPACT_ATOMS: atom_id res chain seq x y z
N MET A 1 33.37 -11.01 0.49
CA MET A 1 33.76 -10.69 -0.89
C MET A 1 32.56 -10.11 -1.64
N ALA A 2 32.83 -9.09 -2.44
CA ALA A 2 32.05 -8.57 -3.58
C ALA A 2 30.57 -8.17 -3.37
N GLY A 3 30.34 -6.86 -3.26
CA GLY A 3 29.06 -6.20 -3.53
C GLY A 3 29.28 -4.92 -4.34
N GLY A 4 29.82 -5.08 -5.57
CA GLY A 4 30.08 -3.97 -6.48
C GLY A 4 28.78 -3.35 -6.99
N ARG A 5 28.38 -2.21 -6.41
CA ARG A 5 27.27 -1.39 -6.90
C ARG A 5 27.53 -0.95 -8.35
N SER A 6 26.60 -1.29 -9.23
CA SER A 6 26.61 -1.00 -10.67
C SER A 6 26.63 0.52 -10.95
N HIS A 7 27.84 1.09 -11.04
CA HIS A 7 28.08 2.46 -11.53
C HIS A 7 27.89 2.62 -13.07
N ALA A 8 27.36 1.60 -13.75
CA ALA A 8 27.22 1.54 -15.20
C ALA A 8 26.43 2.72 -15.84
N PRO A 9 25.26 3.16 -15.34
CA PRO A 9 24.51 4.23 -16.01
C PRO A 9 25.17 5.61 -15.85
N ARG A 10 25.88 5.84 -14.74
CA ARG A 10 26.65 7.08 -14.52
C ARG A 10 27.92 7.14 -15.37
N ARG A 11 28.59 5.99 -15.57
CA ARG A 11 29.76 5.92 -16.47
C ARG A 11 29.39 6.08 -17.93
N ALA A 12 28.25 5.54 -18.37
CA ALA A 12 27.75 5.74 -19.74
C ALA A 12 27.33 7.20 -19.99
N ALA A 13 26.65 7.83 -19.03
CA ALA A 13 26.29 9.24 -19.12
C ALA A 13 27.52 10.17 -19.09
N PHE A 14 28.51 9.86 -18.25
CA PHE A 14 29.77 10.61 -18.19
C PHE A 14 30.60 10.44 -19.46
N ALA A 15 30.68 9.21 -20.00
CA ALA A 15 31.34 8.96 -21.27
C ALA A 15 30.66 9.72 -22.41
N ALA A 16 29.32 9.70 -22.51
CA ALA A 16 28.58 10.46 -23.52
C ALA A 16 28.79 11.98 -23.38
N LEU A 17 28.84 12.50 -22.15
CA LEU A 17 29.12 13.92 -21.89
C LEU A 17 30.55 14.31 -22.30
N VAL A 18 31.53 13.44 -22.01
CA VAL A 18 32.93 13.62 -22.43
C VAL A 18 33.06 13.53 -23.94
N THR A 19 32.34 12.62 -24.62
CA THR A 19 32.35 12.54 -26.08
C THR A 19 31.69 13.76 -26.73
N LEU A 20 30.60 14.28 -26.14
CA LEU A 20 29.97 15.54 -26.58
C LEU A 20 30.87 16.75 -26.35
N LEU A 21 31.59 16.81 -25.22
CA LEU A 21 32.58 17.84 -24.94
C LEU A 21 33.79 17.74 -25.88
N PHE A 22 34.24 16.53 -26.20
CA PHE A 22 35.31 16.33 -27.19
C PHE A 22 34.85 16.68 -28.60
N LEU A 23 33.63 16.33 -29.00
CA LEU A 23 33.06 16.74 -30.30
C LEU A 23 32.87 18.26 -30.35
N ALA A 24 32.43 18.90 -29.26
CA ALA A 24 32.32 20.35 -29.17
C ALA A 24 33.69 21.03 -29.20
N CYS A 25 34.70 20.50 -28.49
CA CYS A 25 36.08 20.99 -28.54
C CYS A 25 36.71 20.78 -29.92
N VAL A 26 36.49 19.63 -30.57
CA VAL A 26 36.98 19.36 -31.92
C VAL A 26 36.29 20.28 -32.92
N PHE A 27 34.98 20.54 -32.79
CA PHE A 27 34.30 21.59 -33.57
C PHE A 27 34.85 22.98 -33.28
N PHE A 28 35.15 23.30 -32.01
CA PHE A 28 35.71 24.60 -31.62
C PHE A 28 37.14 24.77 -32.14
N PHE A 29 37.97 23.72 -32.13
CA PHE A 29 39.33 23.73 -32.67
C PHE A 29 39.37 23.68 -34.21
N LEU A 30 38.46 22.95 -34.86
CA LEU A 30 38.25 22.99 -36.32
C LEU A 30 37.67 24.34 -36.78
N SER A 31 36.93 25.05 -35.91
CA SER A 31 36.48 26.42 -36.15
C SER A 31 37.54 27.47 -35.81
N ALA A 32 38.42 27.18 -34.84
CA ALA A 32 39.48 28.07 -34.37
C ALA A 32 40.72 28.08 -35.27
N THR A 33 40.92 27.09 -36.14
CA THR A 33 41.96 27.11 -37.18
C THR A 33 41.63 28.00 -38.37
N THR A 34 40.51 28.74 -38.34
CA THR A 34 40.25 29.86 -39.24
C THR A 34 39.75 31.10 -38.49
N ILE A 35 40.38 31.45 -37.36
CA ILE A 35 40.45 32.88 -37.02
C ILE A 35 41.58 33.46 -37.87
N THR A 36 41.28 33.58 -39.17
CA THR A 36 41.97 34.53 -40.03
C THR A 36 41.91 35.87 -39.30
N THR A 37 43.08 36.46 -39.05
CA THR A 37 43.27 37.91 -38.87
C THR A 37 42.81 38.63 -40.15
N ALA A 38 41.56 38.42 -40.54
CA ALA A 38 40.98 38.99 -41.72
C ALA A 38 40.65 40.43 -41.38
N VAL A 39 41.31 41.36 -42.08
CA VAL A 39 40.97 42.77 -42.07
C VAL A 39 39.44 42.88 -42.23
N PRO A 40 38.73 43.61 -41.34
CA PRO A 40 37.29 43.83 -41.48
C PRO A 40 36.98 44.31 -42.90
N ASN A 41 35.97 43.71 -43.53
CA ASN A 41 35.59 43.95 -44.94
C ASN A 41 36.51 43.38 -46.02
N SER A 42 37.55 42.60 -45.68
CA SER A 42 38.28 41.82 -46.68
C SER A 42 37.36 40.80 -47.38
N PRO A 43 37.64 40.42 -48.64
CA PRO A 43 36.85 39.40 -49.36
C PRO A 43 36.75 38.07 -48.61
N ALA A 44 37.81 37.66 -47.89
CA ALA A 44 37.82 36.45 -47.08
C ALA A 44 36.89 36.56 -45.84
N TRP A 45 36.89 37.71 -45.17
CA TRP A 45 35.97 37.99 -44.06
C TRP A 45 34.51 37.99 -44.52
N ARG A 46 34.22 38.69 -45.63
CA ARG A 46 32.87 38.73 -46.22
C ARG A 46 32.40 37.35 -46.63
N LEU A 47 33.29 36.53 -47.20
CA LEU A 47 32.99 35.15 -47.56
C LEU A 47 32.58 34.33 -46.33
N ALA A 48 33.39 34.36 -45.28
CA ALA A 48 33.11 33.62 -44.05
C ALA A 48 31.79 34.07 -43.41
N ALA A 49 31.54 35.38 -43.32
CA ALA A 49 30.34 35.95 -42.74
C ALA A 49 29.07 35.58 -43.52
N VAL A 50 29.10 35.71 -44.85
CA VAL A 50 27.94 35.43 -45.72
C VAL A 50 27.66 33.93 -45.77
N ARG A 51 28.70 33.09 -45.83
CA ARG A 51 28.57 31.64 -45.82
C ARG A 51 27.92 31.15 -44.52
N ARG A 52 28.44 31.59 -43.37
CA ARG A 52 27.87 31.28 -42.05
C ARG A 52 26.42 31.70 -41.93
N HIS A 53 26.09 32.92 -42.37
CA HIS A 53 24.71 33.40 -42.39
C HIS A 53 23.79 32.53 -43.24
N ALA A 54 24.24 32.08 -44.41
CA ALA A 54 23.45 31.23 -45.29
C ALA A 54 23.21 29.85 -44.66
N GLU A 55 24.25 29.25 -44.08
CA GLU A 55 24.19 27.95 -43.41
C GLU A 55 23.29 27.98 -42.17
N ASP A 56 23.45 28.97 -41.29
CA ASP A 56 22.65 29.11 -40.07
C ASP A 56 21.15 29.24 -40.40
N HIS A 57 20.80 30.06 -41.40
CA HIS A 57 19.39 30.25 -41.79
C HIS A 57 18.83 29.05 -42.56
N ALA A 58 19.67 28.32 -43.32
CA ALA A 58 19.26 27.06 -43.92
C ALA A 58 18.92 26.01 -42.85
N ALA A 59 19.74 25.92 -41.79
CA ALA A 59 19.53 25.00 -40.67
C ALA A 59 18.26 25.35 -39.86
N VAL A 60 18.03 26.64 -39.58
CA VAL A 60 16.80 27.10 -38.92
C VAL A 60 15.57 26.69 -39.73
N LEU A 61 15.52 27.00 -41.03
CA LEU A 61 14.37 26.64 -41.86
C LEU A 61 14.18 25.12 -41.99
N ALA A 62 15.26 24.33 -42.00
CA ALA A 62 15.17 22.88 -41.98
C ALA A 62 14.51 22.35 -40.68
N ALA A 63 14.80 22.97 -39.53
CA ALA A 63 14.14 22.64 -38.26
C ALA A 63 12.64 23.01 -38.27
N TYR A 64 12.29 24.19 -38.80
CA TYR A 64 10.89 24.59 -38.99
C TYR A 64 10.15 23.66 -39.96
N ALA A 65 10.80 23.23 -41.05
CA ALA A 65 10.22 22.27 -41.99
C ALA A 65 9.98 20.89 -41.34
N ALA A 66 10.95 20.38 -40.58
CA ALA A 66 10.81 19.10 -39.88
C ALA A 66 9.68 19.12 -38.85
N HIS A 67 9.44 20.27 -38.22
CA HIS A 67 8.33 20.46 -37.30
C HIS A 67 6.99 20.64 -38.02
N ALA A 68 6.93 21.45 -39.07
CA ALA A 68 5.73 21.65 -39.87
C ALA A 68 5.18 20.33 -40.44
N ARG A 69 6.05 19.39 -40.84
CA ARG A 69 5.66 18.02 -41.25
C ARG A 69 4.93 17.21 -40.18
N ARG A 70 5.10 17.54 -38.89
CA ARG A 70 4.44 16.85 -37.77
C ARG A 70 3.07 17.44 -37.43
N LEU A 71 2.70 18.56 -38.05
CA LEU A 71 1.40 19.23 -37.91
C LEU A 71 0.45 18.82 -39.06
N SER A 72 -0.82 19.25 -39.00
CA SER A 72 -1.91 18.89 -39.94
C SER A 72 -1.63 19.23 -41.42
N SER A 73 -2.50 18.81 -42.34
CA SER A 73 -2.35 19.01 -43.81
C SER A 73 -2.14 20.47 -44.24
N ASP A 74 -2.63 21.45 -43.48
CA ASP A 74 -2.51 22.88 -43.79
C ASP A 74 -1.07 23.41 -43.65
N SER A 75 -0.17 22.68 -43.00
CA SER A 75 1.25 23.02 -42.86
C SER A 75 2.11 22.57 -44.07
N ALA A 76 1.54 21.89 -45.06
CA ALA A 76 2.27 21.36 -46.21
C ALA A 76 2.88 22.48 -47.06
N SER A 77 2.15 23.57 -47.30
CA SER A 77 2.63 24.71 -48.11
C SER A 77 3.75 25.49 -47.40
N GLN A 78 3.68 25.58 -46.07
CA GLN A 78 4.74 26.16 -45.26
C GLN A 78 6.00 25.28 -45.26
N THR A 79 5.82 23.96 -45.13
CA THR A 79 6.90 22.97 -45.19
C THR A 79 7.68 23.07 -46.51
N GLU A 80 6.97 23.14 -47.64
CA GLU A 80 7.59 23.28 -48.96
C GLU A 80 8.34 24.61 -49.09
N SER A 81 7.76 25.70 -48.60
CA SER A 81 8.38 27.04 -48.59
C SER A 81 9.67 27.07 -47.75
N PHE A 82 9.68 26.41 -46.60
CA PHE A 82 10.86 26.26 -45.74
C PHE A 82 11.95 25.43 -46.42
N LEU A 83 11.61 24.28 -46.99
CA LEU A 83 12.57 23.39 -47.66
C LEU A 83 13.16 24.02 -48.91
N SER A 84 12.33 24.69 -49.72
CA SER A 84 12.77 25.41 -50.92
C SER A 84 13.76 26.52 -50.59
N THR A 85 13.47 27.32 -49.56
CA THR A 85 14.35 28.42 -49.14
C THR A 85 15.63 27.90 -48.46
N SER A 86 15.53 26.83 -47.67
CA SER A 86 16.69 26.14 -47.06
C SER A 86 17.62 25.58 -48.14
N SER A 87 17.10 24.85 -49.12
CA SER A 87 17.86 24.28 -50.23
C SER A 87 18.57 25.35 -51.07
N ARG A 88 17.89 26.48 -51.38
CA ARG A 88 18.50 27.61 -52.10
C ARG A 88 19.64 28.25 -51.31
N LEU A 89 19.51 28.39 -49.99
CA LEU A 89 20.57 28.92 -49.14
C LEU A 89 21.77 27.96 -49.06
N SER A 90 21.55 26.65 -48.94
CA SER A 90 22.61 25.64 -48.96
C SER A 90 23.33 25.60 -50.32
N ALA A 91 22.59 25.65 -51.43
CA ALA A 91 23.16 25.70 -52.78
C ALA A 91 23.92 27.01 -53.06
N LEU A 92 23.47 28.12 -52.47
CA LEU A 92 24.19 29.38 -52.56
C LEU A 92 25.47 29.35 -51.71
N SER A 93 25.41 28.76 -50.51
CA SER A 93 26.59 28.57 -49.63
C SER A 93 27.73 27.81 -50.31
N SER A 94 27.40 26.73 -51.02
CA SER A 94 28.38 25.90 -51.73
C SER A 94 29.04 26.60 -52.93
N ARG A 95 28.38 27.64 -53.49
CA ARG A 95 28.87 28.42 -54.64
C ARG A 95 29.68 29.67 -54.24
N LEU A 96 29.62 30.07 -52.97
CA LEU A 96 30.38 31.21 -52.46
C LEU A 96 31.88 30.86 -52.44
N SER A 97 32.72 31.77 -52.91
CA SER A 97 34.18 31.71 -52.88
C SER A 97 34.74 33.13 -52.79
N VAL A 98 36.05 33.28 -52.62
CA VAL A 98 36.70 34.60 -52.49
C VAL A 98 36.44 35.47 -53.72
N SER A 99 36.35 34.87 -54.91
CA SER A 99 36.08 35.55 -56.18
C SER A 99 34.60 35.85 -56.43
N THR A 100 33.68 35.06 -55.87
CA THR A 100 32.23 35.19 -56.15
C THR A 100 31.47 35.93 -55.05
N VAL A 101 32.06 36.14 -53.86
CA VAL A 101 31.37 36.76 -52.72
C VAL A 101 30.81 38.14 -53.05
N ALA A 102 31.57 38.98 -53.77
CA ALA A 102 31.13 40.32 -54.14
C ALA A 102 29.88 40.31 -55.04
N LEU A 103 29.74 39.28 -55.88
CA LEU A 103 28.62 39.11 -56.82
C LEU A 103 27.39 38.52 -56.12
N LEU A 104 27.59 37.50 -55.28
CA LEU A 104 26.52 36.71 -54.67
C LEU A 104 26.04 37.24 -53.32
N GLU A 105 26.76 38.16 -52.69
CA GLU A 105 26.40 38.66 -51.35
C GLU A 105 25.05 39.40 -51.32
N LYS A 106 24.69 40.10 -52.40
CA LYS A 106 23.36 40.74 -52.51
C LYS A 106 22.25 39.68 -52.59
N GLU A 107 22.49 38.62 -53.34
CA GLU A 107 21.58 37.47 -53.46
C GLU A 107 21.44 36.73 -52.12
N ALA A 108 22.56 36.47 -51.45
CA ALA A 108 22.62 35.87 -50.12
C ALA A 108 21.82 36.68 -49.09
N ARG A 109 22.03 38.01 -49.04
CA ARG A 109 21.25 38.92 -48.17
C ARG A 109 19.76 38.84 -48.47
N GLY A 110 19.36 38.76 -49.75
CA GLY A 110 17.98 38.60 -50.16
C GLY A 110 17.36 37.28 -49.66
N HIS A 111 18.07 36.16 -49.80
CA HIS A 111 17.61 34.87 -49.31
C HIS A 111 17.55 34.79 -47.78
N VAL A 112 18.55 35.35 -47.08
CA VAL A 112 18.55 35.44 -45.61
C VAL A 112 17.39 36.29 -45.11
N LYS A 113 17.07 37.42 -45.77
CA LYS A 113 15.91 38.26 -45.41
C LYS A 113 14.60 37.49 -45.56
N ARG A 114 14.43 36.72 -46.65
CA ARG A 114 13.26 35.85 -46.86
C ARG A 114 13.17 34.75 -45.80
N ALA A 115 14.29 34.10 -45.48
CA ALA A 115 14.36 33.08 -44.45
C ALA A 115 13.92 33.61 -43.07
N ARG A 116 14.38 34.82 -42.70
CA ARG A 116 13.96 35.47 -41.44
C ARG A 116 12.47 35.77 -41.40
N ALA A 117 11.89 36.26 -42.50
CA ALA A 117 10.46 36.55 -42.57
C ALA A 117 9.61 35.28 -42.42
N LEU A 118 10.01 34.19 -43.11
CA LEU A 118 9.36 32.88 -43.00
C LEU A 118 9.44 32.32 -41.57
N ALA A 119 10.63 32.36 -40.96
CA ALA A 119 10.83 31.87 -39.59
C ALA A 119 10.04 32.73 -38.57
N ALA A 120 10.02 34.06 -38.74
CA ALA A 120 9.27 34.95 -37.87
C ALA A 120 7.76 34.68 -37.90
N GLY A 121 7.19 34.43 -39.08
CA GLY A 121 5.76 34.11 -39.23
C GLY A 121 5.34 32.79 -38.60
N ALA A 122 6.24 31.81 -38.46
CA ALA A 122 5.96 30.51 -37.86
C ALA A 122 6.46 30.35 -36.42
N LYS A 123 7.25 31.31 -35.91
CA LYS A 123 7.92 31.21 -34.62
C LYS A 123 6.96 30.97 -33.46
N GLU A 124 5.88 31.74 -33.39
CA GLU A 124 4.94 31.63 -32.27
C GLU A 124 4.22 30.28 -32.24
N ALA A 125 3.79 29.77 -33.40
CA ALA A 125 3.17 28.46 -33.52
C ALA A 125 4.17 27.33 -33.14
N PHE A 126 5.40 27.40 -33.64
CA PHE A 126 6.47 26.45 -33.31
C PHE A 126 6.80 26.47 -31.82
N ASP A 127 6.98 27.65 -31.22
CA ASP A 127 7.31 27.82 -29.80
C ASP A 127 6.15 27.30 -28.93
N THR A 128 4.91 27.56 -29.31
CA THR A 128 3.71 27.10 -28.60
C THR A 128 3.60 25.57 -28.65
N GLN A 129 3.73 24.97 -29.83
CA GLN A 129 3.68 23.51 -29.98
C GLN A 129 4.84 22.80 -29.28
N SER A 130 6.05 23.38 -29.33
CA SER A 130 7.21 22.88 -28.58
C SER A 130 6.97 22.92 -27.07
N LYS A 131 6.34 23.99 -26.55
CA LYS A 131 5.93 24.07 -25.15
C LYS A 131 4.86 23.03 -24.79
N ILE A 132 3.86 22.82 -25.66
CA ILE A 132 2.81 21.81 -25.46
C ILE A 132 3.41 20.39 -25.39
N LEU A 133 4.29 20.05 -26.33
CA LEU A 133 4.99 18.76 -26.35
C LEU A 133 5.82 18.56 -25.07
N LYS A 134 6.63 19.55 -24.68
CA LYS A 134 7.39 19.49 -23.43
C LYS A 134 6.50 19.35 -22.21
N LEU A 135 5.37 20.05 -22.17
CA LEU A 135 4.41 19.94 -21.07
C LEU A 135 3.78 18.54 -21.05
N SER A 136 3.39 17.99 -22.20
CA SER A 136 2.86 16.63 -22.32
C SER A 136 3.86 15.57 -21.83
N ASP A 137 5.12 15.67 -22.28
CA ASP A 137 6.20 14.78 -21.83
C ASP A 137 6.43 14.89 -20.32
N THR A 138 6.36 16.11 -19.78
CA THR A 138 6.48 16.37 -18.34
C THR A 138 5.31 15.76 -17.57
N VAL A 139 4.08 15.94 -18.03
CA VAL A 139 2.87 15.34 -17.42
C VAL A 139 2.96 13.82 -17.42
N PHE A 140 3.39 13.22 -18.53
CA PHE A 140 3.60 11.78 -18.60
C PHE A 140 4.68 11.30 -17.63
N ALA A 141 5.83 11.98 -17.59
CA ALA A 141 6.92 11.65 -16.68
C ALA A 141 6.51 11.76 -15.21
N VAL A 142 5.81 12.84 -14.83
CA VAL A 142 5.25 13.04 -13.48
C VAL A 142 4.20 11.98 -13.18
N GLY A 143 3.33 11.63 -14.13
CA GLY A 143 2.35 10.55 -13.97
C GLY A 143 3.01 9.19 -13.69
N GLN A 144 4.09 8.86 -14.39
CA GLN A 144 4.88 7.66 -14.13
C GLN A 144 5.54 7.68 -12.76
N GLN A 145 6.09 8.83 -12.34
CA GLN A 145 6.64 8.98 -10.99
C GLN A 145 5.56 8.83 -9.91
N LEU A 146 4.37 9.41 -10.10
CA LEU A 146 3.24 9.26 -9.19
C LEU A 146 2.79 7.80 -9.09
N LEU A 147 2.72 7.07 -10.21
CA LEU A 147 2.37 5.65 -10.21
C LEU A 147 3.40 4.80 -9.45
N ARG A 148 4.70 5.08 -9.63
CA ARG A 148 5.77 4.41 -8.87
C ARG A 148 5.68 4.73 -7.38
N ALA A 149 5.62 6.01 -7.03
CA ALA A 149 5.47 6.46 -5.65
C ALA A 149 4.22 5.88 -4.97
N ARG A 150 3.11 5.73 -5.71
CA ARG A 150 1.89 5.09 -5.20
C ARG A 150 2.08 3.60 -4.91
N ARG A 151 2.78 2.85 -5.78
CA ARG A 151 3.10 1.43 -5.54
C ARG A 151 4.03 1.27 -4.34
N ASP A 152 5.10 2.06 -4.29
CA ASP A 152 6.07 2.02 -3.19
C ASP A 152 5.40 2.41 -1.87
N GLY A 153 4.53 3.42 -1.88
CA GLY A 153 3.73 3.84 -0.73
C GLY A 153 2.79 2.74 -0.24
N GLN A 154 2.10 2.03 -1.15
CA GLN A 154 1.25 0.90 -0.79
C GLN A 154 2.03 -0.26 -0.17
N LEU A 155 3.18 -0.61 -0.75
CA LEU A 155 4.05 -1.66 -0.22
C LEU A 155 4.59 -1.29 1.16
N ASN A 156 5.20 -0.11 1.31
CA ASN A 156 5.75 0.36 2.58
C ASN A 156 4.68 0.44 3.66
N SER A 157 3.47 0.89 3.30
CA SER A 157 2.34 0.94 4.22
C SER A 157 1.88 -0.46 4.67
N ARG A 158 1.86 -1.46 3.76
CA ARG A 158 1.58 -2.85 4.13
C ARG A 158 2.66 -3.43 5.05
N ILE A 159 3.94 -3.21 4.72
CA ILE A 159 5.06 -3.68 5.54
C ILE A 159 4.95 -3.08 6.94
N ALA A 160 4.75 -1.76 7.06
CA ALA A 160 4.62 -1.10 8.35
C ALA A 160 3.43 -1.61 9.18
N ALA A 161 2.32 -1.96 8.53
CA ALA A 161 1.12 -2.47 9.19
C ALA A 161 1.25 -3.92 9.69
N VAL A 162 2.05 -4.75 9.01
CA VAL A 162 2.28 -6.16 9.38
C VAL A 162 3.52 -6.34 10.26
N SER A 163 4.50 -5.44 10.14
CA SER A 163 5.72 -5.48 10.96
C SER A 163 5.45 -5.02 12.38
N THR A 164 6.06 -5.69 13.37
CA THR A 164 6.09 -5.21 14.75
C THR A 164 6.99 -3.96 14.85
N PRO A 165 6.45 -2.79 15.25
CA PRO A 165 7.25 -1.59 15.48
C PRO A 165 8.33 -1.81 16.54
N LYS A 166 9.44 -1.08 16.43
CA LYS A 166 10.56 -1.18 17.39
C LYS A 166 10.13 -0.96 18.85
N SER A 167 9.20 -0.04 19.08
CA SER A 167 8.66 0.26 20.40
C SER A 167 7.87 -0.91 20.98
N LEU A 168 7.00 -1.55 20.18
CA LEU A 168 6.25 -2.74 20.60
C LEU A 168 7.15 -3.97 20.78
N HIS A 169 8.13 -4.16 19.90
CA HIS A 169 9.13 -5.22 20.08
C HIS A 169 9.94 -5.01 21.37
N CYS A 170 10.40 -3.78 21.63
CA CYS A 170 11.05 -3.43 22.89
C CYS A 170 10.17 -3.74 24.10
N LEU A 171 8.88 -3.39 24.06
CA LEU A 171 7.94 -3.67 25.14
C LEU A 171 7.87 -5.17 25.44
N ALA A 172 7.69 -6.01 24.41
CA ALA A 172 7.66 -7.46 24.57
C ALA A 172 8.96 -7.98 25.20
N MET A 173 10.12 -7.52 24.72
CA MET A 173 11.42 -7.91 25.27
C MET A 173 11.60 -7.47 26.73
N ARG A 174 11.18 -6.27 27.10
CA ARG A 174 11.26 -5.77 28.49
C ARG A 174 10.35 -6.55 29.44
N LEU A 175 9.15 -6.91 28.99
CA LEU A 175 8.25 -7.77 29.76
C LEU A 175 8.90 -9.15 30.02
N MET A 176 9.47 -9.77 28.98
CA MET A 176 10.19 -11.04 29.12
C MET A 176 11.43 -10.94 30.02
N GLU A 177 12.23 -9.89 29.87
CA GLU A 177 13.38 -9.62 30.74
C GLU A 177 12.94 -9.51 32.21
N SER A 178 11.81 -8.84 32.46
CA SER A 178 11.27 -8.69 33.81
C SER A 178 10.77 -10.01 34.41
N LEU A 179 10.29 -10.93 33.57
CA LEU A 179 9.93 -12.29 34.00
C LEU A 179 11.18 -13.06 34.44
N LEU A 180 12.26 -13.00 33.65
CA LEU A 180 13.53 -13.66 34.00
C LEU A 180 14.15 -13.09 35.28
N ALA A 181 13.98 -11.79 35.52
CA ALA A 181 14.45 -11.15 36.74
C ALA A 181 13.62 -11.49 37.98
N ASN A 182 12.33 -11.82 37.82
CA ASN A 182 11.43 -12.09 38.94
C ASN A 182 10.36 -13.14 38.57
N ALA A 183 10.80 -14.38 38.34
CA ALA A 183 9.95 -15.47 37.88
C ALA A 183 8.82 -15.82 38.86
N SER A 184 9.01 -15.60 40.17
CA SER A 184 8.01 -15.90 41.19
C SER A 184 6.81 -14.94 41.21
N ALA A 185 6.88 -13.79 40.53
CA ALA A 185 5.83 -12.78 40.51
C ALA A 185 4.73 -13.04 39.45
N VAL A 186 4.96 -13.97 38.52
CA VAL A 186 4.00 -14.34 37.48
C VAL A 186 3.70 -15.83 37.64
N PRO A 187 2.43 -16.26 37.71
CA PRO A 187 2.12 -17.68 37.76
C PRO A 187 2.68 -18.37 36.50
N ASP A 188 3.66 -19.27 36.70
CA ASP A 188 4.31 -20.02 35.62
C ASP A 188 3.36 -21.05 34.98
N ALA A 189 2.33 -21.48 35.70
CA ALA A 189 1.41 -22.52 35.27
C ALA A 189 -0.03 -22.01 35.31
N ASP A 190 -0.77 -22.25 34.22
CA ASP A 190 -2.22 -22.27 34.29
C ASP A 190 -2.63 -23.32 35.33
N PRO A 191 -3.65 -23.04 36.15
CA PRO A 191 -4.10 -23.98 37.16
C PRO A 191 -4.46 -25.31 36.47
N ALA A 192 -4.13 -26.43 37.13
CA ALA A 192 -4.38 -27.79 36.59
C ALA A 192 -5.85 -28.00 36.20
N ILE A 193 -6.77 -27.26 36.82
CA ILE A 193 -8.16 -27.14 36.44
C ILE A 193 -8.40 -25.66 36.07
N PRO A 194 -8.75 -25.35 34.81
CA PRO A 194 -9.12 -23.99 34.42
C PRO A 194 -10.31 -23.49 35.25
N PRO A 195 -10.37 -22.19 35.58
CA PRO A 195 -11.54 -21.60 36.22
C PRO A 195 -12.82 -21.90 35.41
N PRO A 196 -13.94 -22.27 36.06
CA PRO A 196 -15.16 -22.69 35.38
C PRO A 196 -15.70 -21.61 34.43
N GLU A 197 -15.48 -20.33 34.76
CA GLU A 197 -15.88 -19.16 33.97
C GLU A 197 -15.29 -19.20 32.55
N LEU A 198 -14.12 -19.81 32.36
CA LEU A 198 -13.48 -19.88 31.04
C LEU A 198 -14.23 -20.80 30.05
N THR A 199 -15.15 -21.63 30.54
CA THR A 199 -15.91 -22.58 29.73
C THR A 199 -17.42 -22.49 29.92
N ASP A 200 -17.90 -21.59 30.79
CA ASP A 200 -19.32 -21.44 31.11
C ASP A 200 -20.08 -20.76 29.94
N PRO A 201 -20.90 -21.49 29.17
CA PRO A 201 -21.57 -20.95 27.99
C PRO A 201 -22.61 -19.86 28.31
N SER A 202 -22.92 -19.59 29.59
CA SER A 202 -23.80 -18.50 30.02
C SER A 202 -23.12 -17.13 30.11
N LEU A 203 -21.79 -17.09 29.97
CA LEU A 203 -20.98 -15.87 29.95
C LEU A 203 -20.72 -15.36 28.52
N TYR A 204 -20.17 -14.15 28.43
CA TYR A 204 -19.88 -13.48 27.17
C TYR A 204 -18.42 -13.71 26.77
N HIS A 205 -18.20 -14.69 25.89
CA HIS A 205 -16.88 -15.10 25.40
C HIS A 205 -16.43 -14.35 24.14
N TYR A 206 -15.24 -13.77 24.22
CA TYR A 206 -14.59 -13.06 23.12
C TYR A 206 -13.33 -13.82 22.70
N ALA A 207 -13.09 -13.96 21.40
CA ALA A 207 -11.85 -14.50 20.87
C ALA A 207 -11.02 -13.37 20.25
N ILE A 208 -9.73 -13.30 20.60
CA ILE A 208 -8.77 -12.32 20.11
C ILE A 208 -7.49 -13.06 19.69
N PHE A 209 -7.06 -12.87 18.44
CA PHE A 209 -5.82 -13.48 17.92
C PHE A 209 -4.81 -12.38 17.62
N SER A 210 -3.74 -12.28 18.40
CA SER A 210 -2.72 -11.24 18.18
C SER A 210 -1.46 -11.47 19.02
N ASP A 211 -0.33 -11.01 18.48
CA ASP A 211 0.95 -10.90 19.19
C ASP A 211 1.18 -9.50 19.78
N ASN A 212 0.26 -8.56 19.54
CA ASN A 212 0.39 -7.18 19.95
C ASN A 212 -0.23 -6.96 21.34
N ILE A 213 0.61 -7.12 22.37
CA ILE A 213 0.25 -6.97 23.79
C ILE A 213 -0.50 -5.67 24.07
N LEU A 214 -0.04 -4.55 23.49
CA LEU A 214 -0.63 -3.24 23.75
C LEU A 214 -1.97 -3.06 23.03
N ALA A 215 -2.12 -3.60 21.82
CA ALA A 215 -3.38 -3.57 21.09
C ALA A 215 -4.45 -4.40 21.80
N VAL A 216 -4.11 -5.64 22.19
CA VAL A 216 -5.01 -6.52 22.95
C VAL A 216 -5.40 -5.90 24.29
N SER A 217 -4.46 -5.27 25.02
CA SER A 217 -4.80 -4.64 26.29
C SER A 217 -5.79 -3.49 26.14
N VAL A 218 -5.72 -2.72 25.04
CA VAL A 218 -6.72 -1.70 24.71
C VAL A 218 -8.08 -2.32 24.38
N VAL A 219 -8.14 -3.41 23.62
CA VAL A 219 -9.42 -4.11 23.34
C VAL A 219 -10.06 -4.57 24.64
N VAL A 220 -9.31 -5.28 25.49
CA VAL A 220 -9.80 -5.80 26.78
C VAL A 220 -10.22 -4.65 27.70
N ALA A 221 -9.37 -3.62 27.85
CA ALA A 221 -9.66 -2.50 28.74
C ALA A 221 -10.87 -1.68 28.28
N SER A 222 -11.01 -1.43 26.97
CA SER A 222 -12.14 -0.69 26.42
C SER A 222 -13.44 -1.47 26.55
N ALA A 223 -13.43 -2.78 26.28
CA ALA A 223 -14.59 -3.65 26.40
C ALA A 223 -15.03 -3.81 27.86
N ALA A 224 -14.10 -4.10 28.77
CA ALA A 224 -14.40 -4.27 30.19
C ALA A 224 -14.91 -2.98 30.85
N ARG A 225 -14.40 -1.80 30.44
CA ARG A 225 -14.90 -0.50 30.95
C ARG A 225 -16.27 -0.12 30.39
N ALA A 226 -16.61 -0.61 29.20
CA ALA A 226 -17.89 -0.33 28.56
C ALA A 226 -19.01 -1.30 28.99
N ALA A 227 -18.64 -2.46 29.56
CA ALA A 227 -19.55 -3.49 30.02
C ALA A 227 -20.36 -3.06 31.26
N THR A 228 -21.64 -3.40 31.28
CA THR A 228 -22.52 -3.17 32.45
C THR A 228 -22.18 -4.15 33.58
N GLU A 229 -21.84 -5.39 33.24
CA GLU A 229 -21.46 -6.46 34.16
C GLU A 229 -20.09 -7.05 33.77
N PRO A 230 -18.96 -6.36 34.04
CA PRO A 230 -17.66 -6.75 33.49
C PRO A 230 -17.21 -8.18 33.88
N SER A 231 -17.63 -8.68 35.06
CA SER A 231 -17.35 -10.05 35.51
C SER A 231 -18.02 -11.14 34.66
N ARG A 232 -18.94 -10.79 33.76
CA ARG A 232 -19.54 -11.74 32.81
C ARG A 232 -18.81 -11.83 31.48
N HIS A 233 -17.75 -11.03 31.30
CA HIS A 233 -16.99 -10.97 30.05
C HIS A 233 -15.70 -11.80 30.19
N VAL A 234 -15.49 -12.69 29.23
CA VAL A 234 -14.35 -13.61 29.18
C VAL A 234 -13.61 -13.41 27.86
N PHE A 235 -12.36 -12.98 27.92
CA PHE A 235 -11.53 -12.73 26.75
C PHE A 235 -10.50 -13.86 26.57
N HIS A 236 -10.63 -14.64 25.51
CA HIS A 236 -9.65 -15.65 25.10
C HIS A 236 -8.67 -15.02 24.13
N VAL A 237 -7.45 -14.76 24.62
CA VAL A 237 -6.35 -14.22 23.81
C VAL A 237 -5.47 -15.36 23.37
N VAL A 238 -5.35 -15.55 22.06
CA VAL A 238 -4.48 -16.55 21.43
C VAL A 238 -3.33 -15.83 20.73
N THR A 239 -2.10 -16.21 21.06
CA THR A 239 -0.86 -15.59 20.57
C THR A 239 0.16 -16.64 20.11
N ALA A 240 1.20 -16.23 19.40
CA ALA A 240 2.31 -17.12 19.11
C ALA A 240 3.05 -17.49 20.42
N PRO A 241 3.58 -18.73 20.55
CA PRO A 241 4.15 -19.22 21.80
C PRO A 241 5.23 -18.33 22.39
N MET A 242 5.99 -17.64 21.54
CA MET A 242 7.07 -16.74 21.95
C MET A 242 6.56 -15.48 22.69
N TYR A 243 5.33 -15.01 22.45
CA TYR A 243 4.79 -13.80 23.09
C TYR A 243 3.98 -14.09 24.36
N LEU A 244 3.54 -15.34 24.56
CA LEU A 244 2.73 -15.73 25.72
C LEU A 244 3.35 -15.31 27.08
N PRO A 245 4.66 -15.48 27.34
CA PRO A 245 5.25 -15.03 28.60
C PRO A 245 5.11 -13.52 28.83
N ALA A 246 5.25 -12.71 27.78
CA ALA A 246 5.11 -11.26 27.87
C ALA A 246 3.66 -10.85 28.15
N PHE A 247 2.70 -11.53 27.53
CA PHE A 247 1.27 -11.36 27.85
C PHE A 247 0.96 -11.68 29.31
N ARG A 248 1.50 -12.80 29.84
CA ARG A 248 1.31 -13.19 31.25
C ARG A 248 1.84 -12.11 32.20
N VAL A 249 3.04 -11.60 31.95
CA VAL A 249 3.61 -10.48 32.73
C VAL A 249 2.72 -9.24 32.65
N TRP A 250 2.26 -8.87 31.46
CA TRP A 250 1.42 -7.69 31.27
C TRP A 250 0.13 -7.80 32.08
N PHE A 251 -0.64 -8.87 31.89
CA PHE A 251 -1.93 -9.04 32.55
C PHE A 251 -1.83 -9.37 34.06
N ALA A 252 -0.69 -9.90 34.53
CA ALA A 252 -0.41 -10.01 35.96
C ALA A 252 -0.18 -8.64 36.61
N ARG A 253 0.53 -7.73 35.93
CA ARG A 253 0.80 -6.37 36.44
C ARG A 253 -0.39 -5.43 36.24
N ARG A 254 -1.13 -5.60 35.15
CA ARG A 254 -2.25 -4.77 34.71
C ARG A 254 -3.48 -5.66 34.46
N PRO A 255 -4.10 -6.20 35.52
CA PRO A 255 -5.28 -7.04 35.37
C PRO A 255 -6.43 -6.28 34.70
N PRO A 256 -7.32 -6.98 33.99
CA PRO A 256 -8.48 -6.36 33.39
C PRO A 256 -9.30 -5.58 34.42
N PRO A 257 -9.83 -4.40 34.06
CA PRO A 257 -10.60 -3.61 35.00
C PRO A 257 -11.89 -4.33 35.39
N LEU A 258 -12.35 -4.09 36.62
CA LEU A 258 -13.70 -4.42 37.09
C LEU A 258 -14.07 -5.92 37.12
N GLY A 259 -13.08 -6.81 37.12
CA GLY A 259 -13.29 -8.25 37.34
C GLY A 259 -13.58 -9.05 36.07
N ALA A 260 -13.38 -8.50 34.88
CA ALA A 260 -13.43 -9.27 33.65
C ALA A 260 -12.33 -10.35 33.59
N HIS A 261 -12.63 -11.47 32.93
CA HIS A 261 -11.74 -12.63 32.85
C HIS A 261 -10.91 -12.57 31.57
N VAL A 262 -9.61 -12.87 31.66
CA VAL A 262 -8.73 -13.04 30.50
C VAL A 262 -8.07 -14.42 30.59
N GLN A 263 -8.23 -15.21 29.54
CA GLN A 263 -7.46 -16.43 29.30
C GLN A 263 -6.37 -16.14 28.27
N LEU A 264 -5.14 -16.53 28.58
CA LEU A 264 -4.00 -16.38 27.69
C LEU A 264 -3.57 -17.76 27.19
N LEU A 265 -3.62 -17.96 25.87
CA LEU A 265 -3.32 -19.23 25.20
C LEU A 265 -2.26 -19.01 24.13
N ALA A 266 -1.38 -19.98 23.96
CA ALA A 266 -0.51 -20.08 22.79
C ALA A 266 -1.17 -20.92 21.69
N ALA A 267 -0.84 -20.66 20.43
CA ALA A 267 -1.24 -21.53 19.33
C ALA A 267 -0.80 -23.00 19.52
N SER A 268 0.33 -23.22 20.22
CA SER A 268 0.84 -24.55 20.57
C SER A 268 0.02 -25.29 21.63
N ASP A 269 -0.90 -24.62 22.31
CA ASP A 269 -1.76 -25.23 23.35
C ASP A 269 -2.90 -26.05 22.74
N PHE A 270 -3.02 -26.06 21.40
CA PHE A 270 -4.04 -26.77 20.64
C PHE A 270 -3.44 -27.94 19.86
N PRO A 271 -3.38 -29.18 20.41
CA PRO A 271 -2.70 -30.30 19.77
C PRO A 271 -3.27 -30.72 18.41
N PHE A 272 -4.56 -30.43 18.17
CA PHE A 272 -5.20 -30.70 16.89
C PHE A 272 -4.60 -29.84 15.76
N LEU A 273 -4.01 -28.69 16.08
CA LEU A 273 -3.48 -27.73 15.13
C LEU A 273 -2.06 -28.16 14.71
N ASN A 274 -1.99 -29.09 13.76
CA ASN A 274 -0.76 -29.58 13.14
C ASN A 274 -0.91 -29.66 11.61
N ALA A 275 0.18 -29.83 10.87
CA ALA A 275 0.16 -29.87 9.39
C ALA A 275 -0.62 -31.04 8.78
N SER A 276 -0.93 -32.09 9.56
CA SER A 276 -1.81 -33.16 9.10
C SER A 276 -3.27 -32.70 9.05
N TYR A 277 -3.71 -31.92 10.03
CA TYR A 277 -5.08 -31.39 10.12
C TYR A 277 -5.27 -30.05 9.38
N SER A 278 -4.35 -29.10 9.58
CA SER A 278 -4.47 -27.71 9.12
C SER A 278 -3.72 -27.50 7.79
N PRO A 279 -4.41 -27.17 6.68
CA PRO A 279 -3.75 -26.83 5.43
C PRO A 279 -2.93 -25.53 5.54
N VAL A 280 -3.27 -24.66 6.48
CA VAL A 280 -2.50 -23.44 6.77
C VAL A 280 -1.11 -23.82 7.26
N LEU A 281 -1.02 -24.68 8.28
CA LEU A 281 0.28 -25.12 8.81
C LEU A 281 1.06 -25.93 7.78
N ARG A 282 0.37 -26.78 7.00
CA ARG A 282 1.00 -27.52 5.90
C ARG A 282 1.66 -26.58 4.88
N GLN A 283 0.97 -25.51 4.47
CA GLN A 283 1.52 -24.52 3.55
C GLN A 283 2.69 -23.73 4.17
N ILE A 284 2.63 -23.42 5.47
CA ILE A 284 3.72 -22.77 6.20
C ILE A 284 4.96 -23.66 6.22
N GLU A 285 4.82 -24.95 6.55
CA GLU A 285 5.91 -25.93 6.52
C GLU A 285 6.48 -26.13 5.11
N ALA A 286 5.64 -26.03 4.08
CA ALA A 286 6.06 -26.02 2.68
C ALA A 286 6.74 -24.70 2.24
N GLY A 287 6.83 -23.70 3.11
CA GLY A 287 7.55 -22.45 2.89
C GLY A 287 6.70 -21.29 2.33
N ASN A 288 5.36 -21.37 2.40
CA ASN A 288 4.48 -20.29 1.99
C ASN A 288 4.53 -19.12 2.99
N ARG A 289 5.34 -18.12 2.66
CA ARG A 289 5.61 -16.96 3.53
C ARG A 289 4.40 -16.04 3.70
N ASP A 290 3.55 -15.91 2.70
CA ASP A 290 2.40 -15.01 2.77
C ASP A 290 1.37 -15.53 3.78
N VAL A 291 1.19 -16.85 3.84
CA VAL A 291 0.37 -17.52 4.85
C VAL A 291 1.04 -17.50 6.23
N ALA A 292 2.36 -17.73 6.29
CA ALA A 292 3.12 -17.72 7.55
C ALA A 292 3.05 -16.38 8.30
N LEU A 293 3.07 -15.26 7.57
CA LEU A 293 2.93 -13.92 8.17
C LEU A 293 1.55 -13.66 8.80
N ARG A 294 0.58 -14.56 8.58
CA ARG A 294 -0.83 -14.43 8.96
C ARG A 294 -1.35 -15.65 9.70
N GLU A 295 -0.46 -16.49 10.24
CA GLU A 295 -0.84 -17.74 10.91
C GLU A 295 -1.93 -17.52 11.97
N LEU A 296 -1.76 -16.53 12.85
CA LEU A 296 -2.73 -16.17 13.88
C LEU A 296 -4.07 -15.71 13.31
N ASP A 297 -4.07 -15.01 12.18
CA ASP A 297 -5.31 -14.60 11.52
C ASP A 297 -6.10 -15.82 11.05
N TYR A 298 -5.46 -16.88 10.59
CA TYR A 298 -6.14 -18.10 10.16
C TYR A 298 -6.66 -18.96 11.31
N LEU A 299 -6.18 -18.77 12.55
CA LEU A 299 -6.69 -19.50 13.71
C LEU A 299 -8.18 -19.27 13.97
N ARG A 300 -8.73 -18.14 13.49
CA ARG A 300 -10.15 -17.83 13.58
C ARG A 300 -11.06 -18.87 12.92
N PHE A 301 -10.54 -19.70 12.01
CA PHE A 301 -11.31 -20.78 11.38
C PHE A 301 -11.41 -22.06 12.22
N TYR A 302 -10.77 -22.11 13.38
CA TYR A 302 -10.77 -23.26 14.29
C TYR A 302 -11.48 -22.95 15.61
N LEU A 303 -12.29 -21.88 15.66
CA LEU A 303 -13.03 -21.48 16.86
C LEU A 303 -13.86 -22.62 17.49
N PRO A 304 -14.59 -23.45 16.72
CA PRO A 304 -15.34 -24.56 17.30
C PRO A 304 -14.48 -25.64 17.97
N GLU A 305 -13.29 -25.90 17.42
CA GLU A 305 -12.31 -26.87 17.91
C GLU A 305 -11.53 -26.32 19.11
N MET A 306 -11.20 -25.03 19.10
CA MET A 306 -10.54 -24.36 20.23
C MET A 306 -11.47 -24.23 21.43
N PHE A 307 -12.76 -23.99 21.19
CA PHE A 307 -13.76 -23.76 22.25
C PHE A 307 -14.96 -24.70 22.13
N PRO A 308 -14.76 -26.02 22.34
CA PRO A 308 -15.79 -27.04 22.12
C PRO A 308 -17.02 -26.90 23.05
N ALA A 309 -16.84 -26.37 24.26
CA ALA A 309 -17.91 -26.14 25.22
C ALA A 309 -18.82 -24.96 24.86
N LEU A 310 -18.33 -24.04 24.03
CA LEU A 310 -19.04 -22.80 23.71
C LEU A 310 -20.01 -22.99 22.55
N GLN A 311 -21.13 -22.29 22.64
CA GLN A 311 -22.17 -22.24 21.60
C GLN A 311 -22.05 -21.00 20.73
N ARG A 312 -21.55 -19.90 21.30
CA ARG A 312 -21.43 -18.61 20.63
C ARG A 312 -20.19 -17.88 21.13
N VAL A 313 -19.51 -17.20 20.22
CA VAL A 313 -18.32 -16.39 20.52
C VAL A 313 -18.35 -15.11 19.68
N VAL A 314 -17.85 -14.02 20.23
CA VAL A 314 -17.61 -12.78 19.47
C VAL A 314 -16.13 -12.67 19.15
N LEU A 315 -15.78 -12.66 17.88
CA LEU A 315 -14.43 -12.36 17.42
C LEU A 315 -14.20 -10.84 17.48
N LEU A 316 -13.12 -10.43 18.15
CA LEU A 316 -12.63 -9.04 18.17
C LEU A 316 -11.21 -8.99 17.60
N GLU A 317 -10.98 -8.12 16.61
CA GLU A 317 -9.62 -7.85 16.14
C GLU A 317 -8.87 -6.91 17.10
N ASP A 318 -7.54 -6.98 17.11
CA ASP A 318 -6.70 -6.23 18.06
C ASP A 318 -6.70 -4.70 17.81
N ASP A 319 -7.16 -4.27 16.63
CA ASP A 319 -7.25 -2.88 16.21
C ASP A 319 -8.65 -2.28 16.40
N VAL A 320 -9.46 -2.85 17.29
CA VAL A 320 -10.76 -2.29 17.68
C VAL A 320 -10.72 -1.55 19.01
N VAL A 321 -11.68 -0.65 19.21
CA VAL A 321 -11.96 -0.01 20.50
C VAL A 321 -13.44 -0.12 20.76
N VAL A 322 -13.78 -0.69 21.92
CA VAL A 322 -15.17 -0.87 22.36
C VAL A 322 -15.63 0.36 23.15
N GLN A 323 -16.77 0.92 22.75
CA GLN A 323 -17.36 2.14 23.32
C GLN A 323 -18.67 1.87 24.07
N ARG A 324 -19.31 0.72 23.85
CA ARG A 324 -20.57 0.32 24.48
C ARG A 324 -20.54 -1.15 24.87
N ASP A 325 -21.43 -1.51 25.80
CA ASP A 325 -21.62 -2.91 26.18
C ASP A 325 -21.96 -3.78 24.97
N LEU A 326 -21.25 -4.90 24.87
CA LEU A 326 -21.38 -5.89 23.80
C LEU A 326 -22.27 -7.07 24.17
N ALA A 327 -22.76 -7.16 25.41
CA ALA A 327 -23.62 -8.25 25.88
C ALA A 327 -24.82 -8.52 24.95
N GLU A 328 -25.44 -7.47 24.39
CA GLU A 328 -26.59 -7.62 23.49
C GLU A 328 -26.25 -8.33 22.17
N LEU A 329 -24.96 -8.44 21.77
CA LEU A 329 -24.55 -9.24 20.61
C LEU A 329 -24.93 -10.73 20.78
N TRP A 330 -24.98 -11.25 22.00
CA TRP A 330 -25.42 -12.63 22.26
C TRP A 330 -26.90 -12.84 22.00
N ARG A 331 -27.71 -11.78 21.99
CA ARG A 331 -29.15 -11.84 21.75
C ARG A 331 -29.53 -11.55 20.30
N VAL A 332 -28.56 -11.19 19.45
CA VAL A 332 -28.81 -10.99 18.02
C VAL A 332 -29.28 -12.31 17.41
N ASP A 333 -30.42 -12.25 16.71
CA ASP A 333 -30.93 -13.36 15.93
C ASP A 333 -30.17 -13.45 14.60
N LEU A 334 -29.41 -14.54 14.44
CA LEU A 334 -28.67 -14.84 13.21
C LEU A 334 -29.53 -15.56 12.18
N GLY A 335 -30.79 -15.88 12.48
CA GLY A 335 -31.70 -16.54 11.53
C GLY A 335 -31.21 -17.92 11.08
N GLY A 336 -30.50 -18.64 11.96
CA GLY A 336 -29.87 -19.93 11.67
C GLY A 336 -28.54 -19.87 10.89
N GLN A 337 -28.11 -18.67 10.49
CA GLN A 337 -26.83 -18.44 9.83
C GLN A 337 -25.65 -18.58 10.80
N VAL A 338 -24.46 -18.87 10.26
CA VAL A 338 -23.27 -19.20 11.05
C VAL A 338 -22.65 -17.97 11.69
N ASN A 339 -22.65 -16.83 11.00
CA ASN A 339 -22.05 -15.62 11.55
C ASN A 339 -22.86 -14.34 11.33
N GLY A 340 -22.75 -13.41 12.26
CA GLY A 340 -23.16 -12.02 12.14
C GLY A 340 -21.96 -11.14 11.85
N ALA A 341 -22.00 -10.33 10.79
CA ALA A 341 -20.90 -9.43 10.42
C ALA A 341 -21.40 -8.12 9.79
N LEU A 342 -20.56 -7.08 9.80
CA LEU A 342 -20.86 -5.81 9.14
C LEU A 342 -20.73 -5.93 7.62
N ASP A 343 -21.80 -5.62 6.89
CA ASP A 343 -21.76 -5.44 5.44
C ASP A 343 -20.98 -4.18 5.05
N THR A 344 -20.07 -4.32 4.10
CA THR A 344 -19.14 -3.24 3.69
C THR A 344 -19.39 -2.71 2.29
N CYS A 345 -20.25 -3.37 1.51
CA CYS A 345 -20.49 -2.97 0.13
C CYS A 345 -21.27 -1.65 0.03
N PHE A 346 -20.92 -0.85 -0.97
CA PHE A 346 -21.65 0.36 -1.34
C PHE A 346 -21.60 0.53 -2.86
N GLY A 347 -22.75 0.58 -3.53
CA GLY A 347 -22.80 0.60 -4.99
C GLY A 347 -22.03 -0.60 -5.57
N GLY A 348 -21.03 -0.36 -6.43
CA GLY A 348 -20.13 -1.40 -6.96
C GLY A 348 -18.90 -1.72 -6.10
N PHE A 349 -18.69 -1.03 -4.98
CA PHE A 349 -17.49 -1.18 -4.14
C PHE A 349 -17.63 -2.29 -3.10
N ARG A 350 -16.49 -2.92 -2.75
CA ARG A 350 -16.37 -3.96 -1.71
C ARG A 350 -17.39 -5.09 -1.87
N ARG A 351 -17.49 -5.61 -3.10
CA ARG A 351 -18.21 -6.84 -3.44
C ARG A 351 -17.22 -7.97 -3.68
N TYR A 352 -17.70 -9.20 -3.73
CA TYR A 352 -16.88 -10.39 -3.94
C TYR A 352 -15.98 -10.28 -5.17
N GLY A 353 -16.46 -9.66 -6.26
CA GLY A 353 -15.68 -9.42 -7.49
C GLY A 353 -14.39 -8.61 -7.30
N LYS A 354 -14.23 -7.90 -6.17
CA LYS A 354 -12.99 -7.20 -5.81
C LYS A 354 -11.95 -8.11 -5.15
N TYR A 355 -12.40 -9.18 -4.51
CA TYR A 355 -11.59 -10.01 -3.61
C TYR A 355 -11.25 -11.37 -4.20
N LEU A 356 -12.08 -11.88 -5.12
CA LEU A 356 -11.94 -13.20 -5.74
C LEU A 356 -11.67 -13.09 -7.23
N ASN A 357 -10.92 -14.07 -7.76
CA ASN A 357 -10.64 -14.19 -9.18
C ASN A 357 -11.77 -14.94 -9.91
N PHE A 358 -12.75 -14.21 -10.43
CA PHE A 358 -13.87 -14.78 -11.20
C PHE A 358 -13.49 -15.31 -12.59
N SER A 359 -12.23 -15.15 -13.00
CA SER A 359 -11.72 -15.84 -14.20
C SER A 359 -11.59 -17.35 -13.97
N GLU A 360 -11.51 -17.80 -12.72
CA GLU A 360 -11.41 -19.22 -12.37
C GLU A 360 -12.80 -19.88 -12.31
N ALA A 361 -12.92 -21.06 -12.92
CA ALA A 361 -14.18 -21.83 -12.95
C ALA A 361 -14.67 -22.15 -11.52
N ALA A 362 -13.76 -22.59 -10.66
CA ALA A 362 -14.03 -22.94 -9.26
C ALA A 362 -14.64 -21.77 -8.45
N VAL A 363 -14.36 -20.52 -8.83
CA VAL A 363 -14.96 -19.33 -8.20
C VAL A 363 -16.30 -18.98 -8.83
N ARG A 364 -16.36 -18.84 -10.15
CA ARG A 364 -17.58 -18.35 -10.85
C ARG A 364 -18.78 -19.30 -10.73
N GLU A 365 -18.53 -20.59 -10.53
CA GLU A 365 -19.59 -21.61 -10.42
C GLU A 365 -20.26 -21.62 -9.03
N ARG A 366 -19.56 -21.13 -8.00
CA ARG A 366 -20.01 -21.21 -6.60
C ARG A 366 -20.36 -19.85 -5.99
N PHE A 367 -19.75 -18.77 -6.46
CA PHE A 367 -19.89 -17.45 -5.89
C PHE A 367 -20.45 -16.45 -6.90
N SER A 368 -21.08 -15.39 -6.39
CA SER A 368 -21.52 -14.26 -7.21
C SER A 368 -20.57 -13.08 -7.09
N PRO A 369 -20.10 -12.46 -8.21
CA PRO A 369 -19.25 -11.28 -8.14
C PRO A 369 -19.98 -10.06 -7.57
N SER A 370 -21.32 -10.05 -7.63
CA SER A 370 -22.16 -8.99 -7.09
C SER A 370 -22.51 -9.18 -5.61
N ALA A 371 -22.14 -10.29 -4.98
CA ALA A 371 -22.41 -10.49 -3.55
C ALA A 371 -21.73 -9.41 -2.70
N CYS A 372 -22.43 -8.95 -1.66
CA CYS A 372 -21.90 -7.96 -0.72
C CYS A 372 -20.81 -8.59 0.13
N ALA A 373 -19.63 -7.97 0.23
CA ALA A 373 -18.61 -8.43 1.17
C ALA A 373 -18.88 -7.83 2.55
N TRP A 374 -18.67 -8.64 3.58
CA TRP A 374 -18.61 -8.21 4.97
C TRP A 374 -17.16 -8.05 5.44
N SER A 375 -16.94 -7.60 6.67
CA SER A 375 -15.60 -7.48 7.26
C SER A 375 -15.43 -8.24 8.57
N TYR A 376 -14.19 -8.63 8.82
CA TYR A 376 -13.73 -8.96 10.16
C TYR A 376 -13.58 -7.69 11.01
N GLY A 377 -13.49 -7.87 12.33
CA GLY A 377 -13.31 -6.80 13.31
C GLY A 377 -14.22 -7.01 14.52
N VAL A 378 -15.51 -7.18 14.24
CA VAL A 378 -16.52 -7.60 15.21
C VAL A 378 -17.43 -8.60 14.49
N ASN A 379 -17.34 -9.86 14.88
CA ASN A 379 -18.14 -10.92 14.27
C ASN A 379 -18.73 -11.80 15.35
N VAL A 380 -20.05 -12.03 15.28
CA VAL A 380 -20.73 -12.98 16.16
C VAL A 380 -20.73 -14.32 15.46
N PHE A 381 -20.19 -15.37 16.06
CA PHE A 381 -20.20 -16.70 15.49
C PHE A 381 -21.05 -17.64 16.32
N ASP A 382 -21.99 -18.31 15.66
CA ASP A 382 -22.72 -19.44 16.21
C ASP A 382 -21.93 -20.73 15.95
N LEU A 383 -21.29 -21.23 17.00
CA LEU A 383 -20.42 -22.39 16.91
C LEU A 383 -21.19 -23.69 16.73
N GLN A 384 -22.49 -23.72 17.08
CA GLN A 384 -23.33 -24.89 16.78
C GLN A 384 -23.68 -24.94 15.29
N ALA A 385 -24.10 -23.80 14.72
CA ALA A 385 -24.33 -23.68 13.28
C ALA A 385 -23.05 -23.97 12.48
N TRP A 386 -21.90 -23.45 12.93
CA TRP A 386 -20.60 -23.72 12.32
C TRP A 386 -20.28 -25.22 12.26
N ARG A 387 -20.45 -25.94 13.38
CA ARG A 387 -20.21 -27.39 13.45
C ARG A 387 -21.17 -28.16 12.55
N ARG A 388 -22.46 -27.80 12.57
CA ARG A 388 -23.51 -28.42 11.74
C ARG A 388 -23.21 -28.27 10.25
N ASP A 389 -22.77 -27.08 9.84
CA ASP A 389 -22.53 -26.76 8.42
C ASP A 389 -21.07 -27.05 8.00
N GLN A 390 -20.27 -27.65 8.89
CA GLN A 390 -18.88 -28.09 8.66
C GLN A 390 -17.99 -26.99 8.06
N CYS A 391 -18.12 -25.75 8.55
CA CYS A 391 -17.43 -24.61 7.93
C CYS A 391 -15.89 -24.72 8.01
N THR A 392 -15.33 -25.41 9.01
CA THR A 392 -13.88 -25.65 9.06
C THR A 392 -13.41 -26.56 7.92
N ASP A 393 -14.17 -27.61 7.61
CA ASP A 393 -13.87 -28.50 6.47
C ASP A 393 -13.97 -27.77 5.14
N GLN A 394 -14.99 -26.90 4.98
CA GLN A 394 -15.13 -26.04 3.80
C GLN A 394 -13.93 -25.09 3.67
N PHE A 395 -13.51 -24.46 4.77
CA PHE A 395 -12.32 -23.63 4.79
C PHE A 395 -11.07 -24.43 4.36
N HIS A 396 -10.90 -25.66 4.85
CA HIS A 396 -9.77 -26.51 4.46
C HIS A 396 -9.73 -26.75 2.95
N GLN A 397 -10.87 -27.16 2.36
CA GLN A 397 -10.98 -27.40 0.92
C GLN A 397 -10.64 -26.15 0.11
N LEU A 398 -11.10 -24.98 0.56
CA LEU A 398 -10.81 -23.72 -0.10
C LEU A 398 -9.31 -23.38 -0.04
N MET A 399 -8.66 -23.59 1.10
CA MET A 399 -7.21 -23.36 1.24
C MET A 399 -6.39 -24.27 0.35
N ASP A 400 -6.75 -25.55 0.24
CA ASP A 400 -6.09 -26.49 -0.66
C ASP A 400 -6.29 -26.07 -2.14
N MET A 401 -7.49 -25.63 -2.51
CA MET A 401 -7.77 -25.12 -3.86
C MET A 401 -7.01 -23.83 -4.20
N ASN A 402 -6.63 -23.03 -3.20
CA ASN A 402 -5.88 -21.78 -3.38
C ASN A 402 -4.39 -21.90 -3.02
N GLU A 403 -3.83 -23.11 -3.01
CA GLU A 403 -2.41 -23.33 -2.71
C GLU A 403 -1.47 -22.48 -3.58
N ASN A 404 -1.83 -22.26 -4.85
CA ASN A 404 -1.08 -21.43 -5.79
C ASN A 404 -1.48 -19.94 -5.78
N GLY A 405 -2.39 -19.51 -4.88
CA GLY A 405 -2.85 -18.12 -4.77
C GLY A 405 -3.66 -17.59 -5.96
N THR A 406 -4.23 -18.48 -6.78
CA THR A 406 -4.93 -18.11 -8.02
C THR A 406 -6.37 -17.68 -7.81
N LEU A 407 -7.05 -18.21 -6.79
CA LEU A 407 -8.45 -17.92 -6.49
C LEU A 407 -8.62 -16.60 -5.74
N TRP A 408 -7.68 -16.27 -4.84
CA TRP A 408 -7.56 -14.98 -4.17
C TRP A 408 -6.12 -14.72 -3.68
N ASP A 409 -5.83 -13.47 -3.36
CA ASP A 409 -4.55 -13.04 -2.78
C ASP A 409 -4.32 -13.69 -1.39
N ALA A 410 -3.41 -14.66 -1.32
CA ALA A 410 -3.09 -15.43 -0.11
C ALA A 410 -2.59 -14.55 1.06
N ALA A 411 -2.14 -13.32 0.78
CA ALA A 411 -1.77 -12.35 1.82
C ALA A 411 -2.99 -11.73 2.55
N SER A 412 -4.23 -12.11 2.17
CA SER A 412 -5.47 -11.67 2.81
C SER A 412 -6.31 -12.85 3.30
N VAL A 413 -6.69 -12.81 4.58
CA VAL A 413 -7.59 -13.80 5.20
C VAL A 413 -9.08 -13.54 4.90
N LEU A 414 -9.43 -12.29 4.52
CA LEU A 414 -10.83 -11.90 4.29
C LEU A 414 -11.50 -12.71 3.17
N PRO A 415 -10.89 -12.91 1.98
CA PRO A 415 -11.50 -13.71 0.93
C PRO A 415 -11.82 -15.14 1.36
N ALA A 416 -10.94 -15.78 2.14
CA ALA A 416 -11.20 -17.10 2.71
C ALA A 416 -12.46 -17.08 3.58
N GLY A 417 -12.62 -16.07 4.44
CA GLY A 417 -13.84 -15.88 5.24
C GLY A 417 -15.09 -15.71 4.39
N LEU A 418 -15.04 -14.81 3.40
CA LEU A 418 -16.14 -14.55 2.48
C LEU A 418 -16.59 -15.83 1.75
N MET A 419 -15.65 -16.68 1.35
CA MET A 419 -15.96 -17.93 0.66
C MET A 419 -16.48 -19.01 1.61
N THR A 420 -15.86 -19.17 2.79
CA THR A 420 -16.29 -20.15 3.80
C THR A 420 -17.72 -19.89 4.28
N PHE A 421 -18.09 -18.63 4.53
CA PHE A 421 -19.41 -18.27 5.05
C PHE A 421 -20.39 -17.78 3.97
N TYR A 422 -20.13 -18.08 2.69
CA TYR A 422 -20.99 -17.60 1.60
C TYR A 422 -22.43 -18.11 1.76
N GLY A 423 -23.40 -17.19 1.84
CA GLY A 423 -24.81 -17.50 2.11
C GLY A 423 -25.15 -17.72 3.59
N ASN A 424 -24.15 -17.86 4.46
CA ASN A 424 -24.27 -18.16 5.89
C ASN A 424 -23.87 -16.98 6.79
N THR A 425 -23.99 -15.75 6.29
CA THR A 425 -23.73 -14.52 7.05
C THR A 425 -24.96 -13.64 7.16
N ARG A 426 -25.26 -13.23 8.40
CA ARG A 426 -26.27 -12.23 8.76
C ARG A 426 -25.63 -10.84 8.84
N PRO A 427 -26.14 -9.84 8.10
CA PRO A 427 -25.69 -8.47 8.27
C PRO A 427 -26.05 -7.94 9.67
N LEU A 428 -25.06 -7.38 10.37
CA LEU A 428 -25.26 -6.64 11.61
C LEU A 428 -25.60 -5.18 11.31
N ASP A 429 -26.36 -4.56 12.21
CA ASP A 429 -26.63 -3.13 12.14
C ASP A 429 -25.32 -2.32 12.18
N ARG A 430 -25.26 -1.26 11.36
CA ARG A 430 -24.05 -0.43 11.20
C ARG A 430 -23.55 0.24 12.48
N TRP A 431 -24.42 0.43 13.47
CA TRP A 431 -24.01 1.03 14.74
C TRP A 431 -23.20 0.06 15.60
N TRP A 432 -23.23 -1.26 15.35
CA TRP A 432 -22.38 -2.20 16.07
C TRP A 432 -20.89 -2.01 15.77
N HIS A 433 -20.57 -1.72 14.52
CA HIS A 433 -19.19 -1.73 14.03
C HIS A 433 -18.99 -0.63 12.99
N VAL A 434 -18.19 0.39 13.34
CA VAL A 434 -17.78 1.44 12.41
C VAL A 434 -16.31 1.26 12.07
N MET A 435 -16.05 1.15 10.77
CA MET A 435 -14.74 0.90 10.21
C MET A 435 -14.14 2.12 9.51
N GLY A 436 -12.85 2.02 9.23
CA GLY A 436 -12.12 2.89 8.32
C GLY A 436 -11.16 3.83 9.02
N LEU A 437 -11.02 3.75 10.35
CA LEU A 437 -10.13 4.66 11.08
C LEU A 437 -8.65 4.43 10.72
N GLY A 438 -8.29 3.29 10.10
CA GLY A 438 -6.94 3.01 9.61
C GLY A 438 -6.70 3.26 8.11
N TYR A 439 -7.67 3.81 7.36
CA TYR A 439 -7.47 4.17 5.94
C TYR A 439 -8.33 5.34 5.41
N ASN A 440 -9.36 5.76 6.13
CA ASN A 440 -10.30 6.79 5.72
C ASN A 440 -10.23 8.02 6.66
N PRO A 441 -9.65 9.15 6.23
CA PRO A 441 -9.60 10.37 7.04
C PRO A 441 -10.93 11.13 7.10
N HIS A 442 -12.02 10.61 6.55
CA HIS A 442 -13.32 11.28 6.49
C HIS A 442 -14.46 10.43 7.07
N VAL A 443 -14.18 9.63 8.11
CA VAL A 443 -15.25 8.95 8.86
C VAL A 443 -15.99 10.01 9.66
N ARG A 444 -17.33 10.05 9.55
CA ARG A 444 -18.13 11.10 10.18
C ARG A 444 -18.04 11.00 11.70
N PRO A 445 -17.84 12.12 12.42
CA PRO A 445 -17.78 12.10 13.89
C PRO A 445 -19.03 11.50 14.55
N GLU A 446 -20.20 11.67 13.93
CA GLU A 446 -21.47 11.12 14.41
C GLU A 446 -21.49 9.60 14.36
N ASP A 447 -20.94 9.01 13.29
CA ASP A 447 -20.83 7.55 13.16
C ASP A 447 -19.87 7.00 14.22
N ILE A 448 -18.73 7.68 14.44
CA ILE A 448 -17.76 7.31 15.49
C ILE A 448 -18.41 7.36 16.87
N ARG A 449 -19.11 8.45 17.22
CA ARG A 449 -19.78 8.58 18.54
C ARG A 449 -20.96 7.61 18.71
N GLY A 450 -21.65 7.29 17.62
CA GLY A 450 -22.81 6.40 17.62
C GLY A 450 -22.45 4.91 17.72
N ALA A 451 -21.22 4.54 17.37
CA ALA A 451 -20.80 3.14 17.26
C ALA A 451 -20.58 2.45 18.61
N ALA A 452 -20.96 1.17 18.71
CA ALA A 452 -20.56 0.29 19.80
C ALA A 452 -19.07 -0.05 19.73
N VAL A 453 -18.56 -0.32 18.52
CA VAL A 453 -17.14 -0.59 18.27
C VAL A 453 -16.63 0.24 17.10
N ILE A 454 -15.49 0.88 17.29
CA ILE A 454 -14.74 1.56 16.23
C ILE A 454 -13.51 0.74 15.85
N HIS A 455 -13.20 0.70 14.56
CA HIS A 455 -12.19 -0.19 14.02
C HIS A 455 -11.16 0.56 13.20
N PHE A 456 -9.90 0.42 13.61
CA PHE A 456 -8.74 0.99 12.93
C PHE A 456 -8.21 0.09 11.80
N ASN A 457 -9.13 -0.59 11.11
CA ASN A 457 -8.78 -1.43 9.99
C ASN A 457 -8.12 -0.65 8.86
N GLY A 458 -7.18 -1.31 8.20
CA GLY A 458 -6.27 -0.69 7.25
C GLY A 458 -4.84 -0.67 7.77
N ASN A 459 -4.01 0.13 7.14
CA ASN A 459 -2.57 0.11 7.39
C ASN A 459 -2.12 1.18 8.41
N LEU A 460 -2.93 2.21 8.64
CA LEU A 460 -2.59 3.33 9.53
C LEU A 460 -3.09 3.02 10.94
N LYS A 461 -2.48 2.01 11.56
CA LYS A 461 -2.81 1.51 12.89
C LYS A 461 -2.51 2.57 13.97
N PRO A 462 -3.28 2.63 15.08
CA PRO A 462 -3.17 3.72 16.06
C PRO A 462 -1.86 3.72 16.87
N TRP A 463 -1.16 2.58 16.92
CA TRP A 463 0.16 2.42 17.54
C TRP A 463 1.33 2.73 16.59
N LEU A 464 1.07 3.23 15.38
CA LEU A 464 2.09 3.64 14.41
C LEU A 464 2.16 5.17 14.33
N ASP A 465 3.35 5.70 14.08
CA ASP A 465 3.56 7.15 13.88
C ASP A 465 2.79 7.70 12.66
N VAL A 466 2.48 6.83 11.69
CA VAL A 466 1.72 7.17 10.48
C VAL A 466 0.20 7.12 10.67
N ALA A 467 -0.28 6.87 11.89
CA ALA A 467 -1.71 6.89 12.21
C ALA A 467 -2.33 8.25 11.87
N PHE A 468 -3.63 8.26 11.58
CA PHE A 468 -4.34 9.53 11.49
C PHE A 468 -4.43 10.19 12.87
N ASN A 469 -3.74 11.31 13.06
CA ASN A 469 -3.71 12.07 14.32
C ASN A 469 -5.10 12.35 14.88
N GLN A 470 -6.07 12.66 14.01
CA GLN A 470 -7.45 12.94 14.41
C GLN A 470 -8.18 11.75 15.05
N TYR A 471 -7.74 10.49 14.84
CA TYR A 471 -8.35 9.30 15.44
C TYR A 471 -7.50 8.70 16.56
N LYS A 472 -6.21 9.02 16.63
CA LYS A 472 -5.25 8.41 17.58
C LYS A 472 -5.74 8.49 19.04
N HIS A 473 -6.31 9.63 19.43
CA HIS A 473 -6.85 9.86 20.77
C HIS A 473 -7.97 8.89 21.20
N LEU A 474 -8.70 8.29 20.26
CA LEU A 474 -9.77 7.34 20.55
C LEU A 474 -9.22 6.01 21.08
N TRP A 475 -8.00 5.65 20.67
CA TRP A 475 -7.28 4.45 21.10
C TRP A 475 -6.35 4.74 22.28
N THR A 476 -5.57 5.83 22.23
CA THR A 476 -4.57 6.14 23.28
C THR A 476 -5.17 6.42 24.65
N LYS A 477 -6.44 6.83 24.73
CA LYS A 477 -7.14 7.01 26.03
C LYS A 477 -7.30 5.71 26.85
N TYR A 478 -7.11 4.54 26.23
CA TYR A 478 -7.14 3.24 26.90
C TYR A 478 -5.74 2.64 27.11
N VAL A 479 -4.69 3.31 26.63
CA VAL A 479 -3.32 2.87 26.87
C VAL A 479 -2.95 3.16 28.32
N ASP A 480 -2.38 2.17 28.99
CA ASP A 480 -1.86 2.34 30.35
C ASP A 480 -0.53 3.10 30.33
N THR A 481 -0.61 4.42 30.41
CA THR A 481 0.57 5.31 30.37
C THR A 481 1.46 5.22 31.60
N ASP A 482 0.98 4.59 32.68
CA ASP A 482 1.75 4.36 33.90
C ASP A 482 2.67 3.15 33.77
N MET A 483 2.57 2.40 32.67
CA MET A 483 3.47 1.28 32.40
C MET A 483 4.87 1.79 32.04
N GLU A 484 5.81 1.63 32.97
CA GLU A 484 7.20 2.11 32.87
C GLU A 484 7.92 1.71 31.56
N PHE A 485 7.61 0.53 31.02
CA PHE A 485 8.22 0.04 29.78
C PHE A 485 7.76 0.80 28.53
N LEU A 486 6.58 1.44 28.53
CA LEU A 486 6.15 2.25 27.38
C LEU A 486 7.04 3.48 27.21
N THR A 487 7.36 4.16 28.31
CA THR A 487 8.28 5.30 28.33
C THR A 487 9.69 4.86 27.93
N LEU A 488 10.19 3.76 28.50
CA LEU A 488 11.54 3.24 28.20
C LEU A 488 11.68 2.77 26.74
N CYS A 489 10.60 2.30 26.13
CA CYS A 489 10.58 1.84 24.74
C CYS A 489 10.21 2.93 23.74
N ASN A 490 10.22 4.21 24.16
CA ASN A 490 9.89 5.37 23.33
C ASN A 490 8.56 5.20 22.59
N PHE A 491 7.55 4.64 23.26
CA PHE A 491 6.23 4.58 22.69
C PHE A 491 5.66 6.01 22.64
N GLY A 492 5.57 6.58 21.44
CA GLY A 492 5.03 7.92 21.24
C GLY A 492 3.53 7.93 21.50
N LEU A 493 3.13 8.32 22.71
CA LEU A 493 1.73 8.55 23.10
C LEU A 493 1.15 9.73 22.32
#